data_AF-A0A4V2AE81-F1
#
_entry.id   AF-A0A4V2AE81-F1
#
_cell.length_a   1.000
_cell.length_b   1.000
_cell.length_c   1.000
_cell.angle_alpha   90.00
_cell.angle_beta   90.00
_cell.angle_gamma   90.00
#
_symmetry.space_group_name_H-M   'P 1'
#
loop_
_entity.id
_entity.type
_entity.pdbx_description
1 polymer ?
#
loop_
_entity_poly.entity_id
_entity_poly.type
_entity_poly.pdbx_seq_one_letter_code
_entity_poly.pdbx_strand_id
1 'polypeptide(L)'
;NETDPEKFVQIVKALEPTFGGINLEDIKAPECFVIEKALREQLTIPVMHDDQHGTAIISAAALLNALQIQKKKIDKVRFVINGAGAAAMACIQLYVSLGARPENFYVFDINGPLHRGRTDLEEFKKKFANAPADCNLGKALKDADVFVGLSVGNVVTADMVKTMARNPIVFAMANPDPEISWDEAKGARKDLIMATGRSDYPNQVNNVLGFPYIFRGALDVRARGINEEMKLAAVKALAELAQSPVPDIVNLAYNTKTITFGPEYIIPKPLDPRLLATVAPAVAKAAIDSGLAQQPIQDWEAYKTELNKRLGLDNQVMRALGSKARRDPRRIVFAEADNVKILKSAQIVYAEEDRVADALAVH
;
A
#
# COMPACT_ATOMS: atom_id res chain seq x y z
N ASN A 1 23.54 -9.20 10.03
CA ASN A 1 23.53 -10.33 10.99
C ASN A 1 23.52 -9.90 12.45
N GLU A 2 23.52 -8.59 12.77
CA GLU A 2 23.29 -8.13 14.15
C GLU A 2 21.81 -8.32 14.51
N THR A 3 21.55 -8.88 15.68
CA THR A 3 20.19 -9.22 16.17
C THR A 3 19.82 -8.44 17.43
N ASP A 4 20.78 -7.78 18.07
CA ASP A 4 20.54 -6.92 19.22
C ASP A 4 19.95 -5.57 18.76
N PRO A 5 18.75 -5.17 19.24
CA PRO A 5 18.10 -3.93 18.83
C PRO A 5 18.92 -2.67 19.10
N GLU A 6 19.64 -2.60 20.22
CA GLU A 6 20.41 -1.43 20.59
C GLU A 6 21.64 -1.28 19.68
N LYS A 7 22.38 -2.38 19.46
CA LYS A 7 23.51 -2.40 18.51
C LYS A 7 23.05 -2.09 17.09
N PHE A 8 21.89 -2.61 16.68
CA PHE A 8 21.29 -2.27 15.39
C PHE A 8 21.09 -0.75 15.25
N VAL A 9 20.49 -0.12 16.25
CA VAL A 9 20.28 1.34 16.28
C VAL A 9 21.60 2.09 16.19
N GLN A 10 22.64 1.65 16.92
CA GLN A 10 23.96 2.26 16.87
C GLN A 10 24.61 2.16 15.49
N ILE A 11 24.50 1.00 14.82
CA ILE A 11 25.01 0.79 13.47
C ILE A 11 24.31 1.72 12.47
N VAL A 12 22.98 1.76 12.49
CA VAL A 12 22.21 2.63 11.58
C VAL A 12 22.55 4.10 11.82
N LYS A 13 22.70 4.52 13.07
CA LYS A 13 23.12 5.88 13.42
C LYS A 13 24.52 6.21 12.90
N ALA A 14 25.48 5.29 13.00
CA ALA A 14 26.81 5.49 12.45
C ALA A 14 26.80 5.67 10.92
N LEU A 15 25.81 5.10 10.23
CA LEU A 15 25.64 5.19 8.79
C LEU A 15 24.86 6.43 8.32
N GLU A 16 24.23 7.18 9.24
CA GLU A 16 23.41 8.37 8.94
C GLU A 16 24.05 9.34 7.93
N PRO A 17 25.36 9.69 8.01
CA PRO A 17 25.95 10.67 7.09
C PRO A 17 25.92 10.28 5.60
N THR A 18 25.70 8.99 5.30
CA THR A 18 25.68 8.46 3.92
C THR A 18 24.28 8.51 3.31
N PHE A 19 23.23 8.45 4.14
CA PHE A 19 21.87 8.22 3.69
C PHE A 19 20.99 9.46 3.85
N GLY A 20 20.07 9.65 2.90
CA GLY A 20 19.06 10.71 2.98
C GLY A 20 17.83 10.34 3.82
N GLY A 21 17.65 9.06 4.15
CA GLY A 21 16.52 8.52 4.91
C GLY A 21 16.70 7.01 5.13
N ILE A 22 16.00 6.45 6.13
CA ILE A 22 16.08 5.04 6.53
C ILE A 22 14.71 4.37 6.39
N ASN A 23 14.62 3.35 5.53
CA ASN A 23 13.46 2.46 5.45
C ASN A 23 13.73 1.19 6.25
N LEU A 24 12.93 0.92 7.27
CA LEU A 24 12.98 -0.32 8.06
C LEU A 24 12.00 -1.34 7.46
N GLU A 25 12.41 -2.60 7.39
CA GLU A 25 11.66 -3.68 6.77
C GLU A 25 12.00 -5.00 7.45
N ASP A 26 11.03 -5.92 7.55
CA ASP A 26 11.19 -7.29 8.06
C ASP A 26 11.77 -7.38 9.48
N ILE A 27 11.47 -6.39 10.32
CA ILE A 27 11.85 -6.42 11.74
C ILE A 27 10.66 -6.94 12.55
N LYS A 28 10.85 -8.05 13.26
CA LYS A 28 9.81 -8.64 14.10
C LYS A 28 9.40 -7.71 15.26
N ALA A 29 8.16 -7.87 15.71
CA ALA A 29 7.69 -7.26 16.95
C ALA A 29 8.13 -8.10 18.18
N PRO A 30 8.39 -7.46 19.34
CA PRO A 30 8.24 -6.02 19.63
C PRO A 30 9.45 -5.16 19.27
N GLU A 31 10.56 -5.74 18.84
CA GLU A 31 11.83 -5.03 18.61
C GLU A 31 11.71 -3.90 17.58
N CYS A 32 10.89 -4.07 16.55
CA CYS A 32 10.65 -3.06 15.52
C CYS A 32 10.16 -1.71 16.09
N PHE A 33 9.34 -1.71 17.15
CA PHE A 33 8.86 -0.48 17.78
C PHE A 33 9.97 0.24 18.54
N VAL A 34 10.81 -0.53 19.24
CA VAL A 34 11.93 0.02 20.02
C VAL A 34 12.96 0.63 19.07
N ILE A 35 13.30 -0.10 17.99
CA ILE A 35 14.24 0.34 16.96
C ILE A 35 13.72 1.58 16.25
N GLU A 36 12.47 1.57 15.76
CA GLU A 36 11.90 2.73 15.06
C GLU A 36 11.89 3.97 15.96
N LYS A 37 11.41 3.84 17.20
CA LYS A 37 11.35 4.94 18.15
C LYS A 37 12.75 5.52 18.41
N ALA A 38 13.72 4.66 18.73
CA ALA A 38 15.08 5.09 19.02
C ALA A 38 15.75 5.77 17.81
N LEU A 39 15.54 5.26 16.59
CA LEU A 39 16.07 5.90 15.38
C LEU A 39 15.41 7.24 15.11
N ARG A 40 14.08 7.35 15.26
CA ARG A 40 13.38 8.62 15.07
C ARG A 40 13.78 9.69 16.08
N GLU A 41 14.17 9.31 17.29
CA GLU A 41 14.65 10.24 18.32
C GLU A 41 16.12 10.64 18.12
N GLN A 42 16.92 9.78 17.49
CA GLN A 42 18.38 9.98 17.40
C GLN A 42 18.87 10.47 16.05
N LEU A 43 18.14 10.24 14.95
CA LEU A 43 18.53 10.64 13.60
C LEU A 43 17.91 11.98 13.22
N THR A 44 18.57 12.68 12.29
CA THR A 44 18.12 13.95 11.69
C THR A 44 17.51 13.77 10.29
N ILE A 45 17.47 12.53 9.81
CA ILE A 45 16.92 12.09 8.52
C ILE A 45 15.62 11.29 8.72
N PRO A 46 14.71 11.24 7.73
CA PRO A 46 13.44 10.55 7.88
C PRO A 46 13.61 9.05 8.05
N VAL A 47 12.92 8.50 9.04
CA VAL A 47 12.84 7.07 9.32
C VAL A 47 11.39 6.61 9.19
N MET A 48 11.16 5.53 8.46
CA MET A 48 9.85 4.89 8.33
C MET A 48 10.04 3.38 8.29
N HIS A 49 9.14 2.66 8.96
CA HIS A 49 9.00 1.22 8.84
C HIS A 49 7.90 0.87 7.84
N ASP A 50 8.25 0.18 6.75
CA ASP A 50 7.31 -0.04 5.64
C ASP A 50 6.18 -1.00 6.02
N ASP A 51 6.51 -2.12 6.68
CA ASP A 51 5.49 -3.09 7.14
C ASP A 51 4.44 -2.47 8.07
N GLN A 52 4.81 -1.43 8.81
CA GLN A 52 3.89 -0.71 9.70
C GLN A 52 3.15 0.40 8.96
N HIS A 53 3.89 1.41 8.53
CA HIS A 53 3.32 2.66 8.03
C HIS A 53 2.89 2.54 6.57
N GLY A 54 3.62 1.78 5.75
CA GLY A 54 3.25 1.53 4.36
C GLY A 54 1.90 0.82 4.29
N THR A 55 1.78 -0.30 5.02
CA THR A 55 0.53 -1.06 5.14
C THR A 55 -0.62 -0.19 5.62
N ALA A 56 -0.40 0.64 6.66
CA ALA A 56 -1.40 1.55 7.19
C ALA A 56 -1.87 2.57 6.14
N ILE A 57 -0.94 3.21 5.43
CA ILE A 57 -1.26 4.27 4.45
C ILE A 57 -2.07 3.69 3.28
N ILE A 58 -1.64 2.55 2.72
CA ILE A 58 -2.33 1.98 1.55
C ILE A 58 -3.70 1.43 1.94
N SER A 59 -3.80 0.74 3.08
CA SER A 59 -5.07 0.24 3.59
C SER A 59 -6.04 1.38 3.91
N ALA A 60 -5.55 2.49 4.48
CA ALA A 60 -6.38 3.66 4.77
C ALA A 60 -6.88 4.36 3.50
N ALA A 61 -6.04 4.49 2.47
CA ALA A 61 -6.46 5.05 1.18
C ALA A 61 -7.56 4.20 0.52
N ALA A 62 -7.37 2.88 0.51
CA ALA A 62 -8.38 1.93 0.02
C ALA A 62 -9.67 2.00 0.86
N LEU A 63 -9.56 2.14 2.19
CA LEU A 63 -10.70 2.21 3.10
C LEU A 63 -11.57 3.44 2.83
N LEU A 64 -10.97 4.62 2.64
CA LEU A 64 -11.72 5.85 2.35
C LEU A 64 -12.59 5.69 1.10
N ASN A 65 -12.00 5.16 0.03
CA ASN A 65 -12.69 4.92 -1.22
C ASN A 65 -13.76 3.84 -1.11
N ALA A 66 -13.47 2.74 -0.40
CA ALA A 66 -14.46 1.68 -0.16
C ALA A 66 -15.65 2.20 0.67
N LEU A 67 -15.40 2.99 1.72
CA LEU A 67 -16.45 3.62 2.52
C LEU A 67 -17.31 4.59 1.68
N GLN A 68 -16.69 5.38 0.80
CA GLN A 68 -17.38 6.28 -0.12
C GLN A 68 -18.31 5.50 -1.06
N ILE A 69 -17.82 4.44 -1.71
CA ILE A 69 -18.61 3.60 -2.62
C ILE A 69 -19.77 2.93 -1.86
N GLN A 70 -19.51 2.42 -0.65
CA GLN A 70 -20.51 1.77 0.18
C GLN A 70 -21.43 2.75 0.93
N LYS A 71 -21.20 4.06 0.79
CA LYS A 71 -21.94 5.15 1.45
C LYS A 71 -21.95 5.04 2.98
N LYS A 72 -20.82 4.64 3.56
CA LYS A 72 -20.63 4.49 5.01
C LYS A 72 -19.79 5.64 5.57
N LYS A 73 -20.09 6.06 6.81
CA LYS A 73 -19.31 7.08 7.52
C LYS A 73 -18.31 6.39 8.46
N ILE A 74 -17.03 6.77 8.36
CA ILE A 74 -15.95 6.13 9.12
C ILE A 74 -16.17 6.17 10.65
N ASP A 75 -16.82 7.21 11.15
CA ASP A 75 -17.11 7.38 12.58
C ASP A 75 -18.31 6.53 13.06
N LYS A 76 -19.02 5.85 12.16
CA LYS A 76 -20.21 5.03 12.45
C LYS A 76 -20.03 3.55 12.18
N VAL A 77 -19.02 3.17 11.41
CA VAL A 77 -18.78 1.77 11.07
C VAL A 77 -18.16 1.01 12.22
N ARG A 78 -18.51 -0.28 12.36
CA ARG A 78 -17.85 -1.20 13.29
C ARG A 78 -16.74 -1.97 12.59
N PHE A 79 -15.57 -1.96 13.21
CA PHE A 79 -14.36 -2.62 12.72
C PHE A 79 -14.11 -3.91 13.48
N VAL A 80 -13.77 -4.96 12.74
CA VAL A 80 -13.18 -6.19 13.27
C VAL A 80 -11.77 -6.30 12.71
N ILE A 81 -10.77 -6.24 13.60
CA ILE A 81 -9.37 -6.33 13.25
C ILE A 81 -8.85 -7.69 13.73
N ASN A 82 -8.34 -8.51 12.82
CA ASN A 82 -7.72 -9.78 13.15
C ASN A 82 -6.21 -9.66 13.05
N GLY A 83 -5.57 -9.49 14.21
CA GLY A 83 -4.17 -9.08 14.36
C GLY A 83 -4.06 -7.88 15.30
N ALA A 84 -3.09 -7.92 16.22
CA ALA A 84 -2.75 -6.80 17.11
C ALA A 84 -1.24 -6.49 17.09
N GLY A 85 -0.55 -6.90 16.02
CA GLY A 85 0.86 -6.60 15.77
C GLY A 85 1.08 -5.17 15.26
N ALA A 86 2.31 -4.87 14.88
CA ALA A 86 2.73 -3.52 14.48
C ALA A 86 1.94 -2.95 13.30
N ALA A 87 1.78 -3.72 12.22
CA ALA A 87 0.97 -3.32 11.07
C ALA A 87 -0.50 -3.05 11.43
N ALA A 88 -1.13 -3.94 12.21
CA ALA A 88 -2.52 -3.79 12.63
C ALA A 88 -2.74 -2.54 13.48
N MET A 89 -1.84 -2.31 14.44
CA MET A 89 -1.93 -1.16 15.33
C MET A 89 -1.64 0.16 14.60
N ALA A 90 -0.76 0.16 13.60
CA ALA A 90 -0.54 1.30 12.72
C ALA A 90 -1.76 1.61 11.84
N CYS A 91 -2.39 0.57 11.26
CA CYS A 91 -3.64 0.73 10.50
C CYS A 91 -4.76 1.33 11.36
N ILE A 92 -4.99 0.77 12.55
CA ILE A 92 -6.01 1.27 13.48
C ILE A 92 -5.76 2.74 13.84
N GLN A 93 -4.51 3.11 14.17
CA GLN A 93 -4.17 4.48 14.50
C GLN A 93 -4.47 5.44 13.35
N LEU A 94 -4.09 5.07 12.12
CA LEU A 94 -4.34 5.92 10.96
C LEU A 94 -5.84 6.01 10.62
N TYR A 95 -6.60 4.93 10.79
CA TYR A 95 -8.07 4.98 10.67
C TYR A 95 -8.70 5.91 11.71
N VAL A 96 -8.19 5.92 12.95
CA VAL A 96 -8.64 6.86 14.00
C VAL A 96 -8.28 8.30 13.64
N SER A 97 -7.07 8.55 13.11
CA SER A 97 -6.65 9.86 12.58
C SER A 97 -7.57 10.34 11.44
N LEU A 98 -8.22 9.43 10.70
CA LEU A 98 -9.20 9.71 9.66
C LEU A 98 -10.64 9.86 10.17
N GLY A 99 -10.88 9.67 11.48
CA GLY A 99 -12.16 9.87 12.14
C GLY A 99 -12.87 8.59 12.60
N ALA A 100 -12.25 7.40 12.47
CA ALA A 100 -12.77 6.21 13.12
C ALA A 100 -12.76 6.37 14.65
N ARG A 101 -13.77 5.85 15.33
CA ARG A 101 -13.86 5.96 16.79
C ARG A 101 -13.22 4.75 17.46
N PRO A 102 -12.30 4.92 18.43
CA PRO A 102 -11.64 3.80 19.11
C PRO A 102 -12.61 2.75 19.67
N GLU A 103 -13.77 3.17 20.20
CA GLU A 103 -14.80 2.29 20.74
C GLU A 103 -15.47 1.37 19.70
N ASN A 104 -15.36 1.69 18.41
CA ASN A 104 -15.95 0.90 17.33
C ASN A 104 -15.07 -0.28 16.87
N PHE A 105 -13.90 -0.47 17.47
CA PHE A 105 -12.94 -1.52 17.10
C PHE A 105 -13.05 -2.73 18.02
N TYR A 106 -13.27 -3.91 17.43
CA TYR A 106 -12.98 -5.20 18.06
C TYR A 106 -11.68 -5.74 17.48
N VAL A 107 -10.66 -5.85 18.31
CA VAL A 107 -9.32 -6.28 17.92
C VAL A 107 -9.04 -7.66 18.50
N PHE A 108 -8.41 -8.53 17.72
CA PHE A 108 -8.03 -9.87 18.12
C PHE A 108 -6.50 -10.04 18.04
N ASP A 109 -5.92 -10.67 19.06
CA ASP A 109 -4.54 -11.15 19.05
C ASP A 109 -4.49 -12.69 19.17
N ILE A 110 -3.29 -13.25 19.32
CA ILE A 110 -3.09 -14.69 19.46
C ILE A 110 -3.81 -15.31 20.67
N ASN A 111 -4.13 -14.49 21.68
CA ASN A 111 -4.80 -14.88 22.92
C ASN A 111 -6.31 -14.60 22.85
N GLY A 112 -6.85 -14.16 21.71
CA GLY A 112 -8.26 -13.92 21.48
C GLY A 112 -8.63 -12.42 21.45
N PRO A 113 -9.89 -12.06 21.80
CA PRO A 113 -10.33 -10.67 21.74
C PRO A 113 -9.60 -9.81 22.77
N LEU A 114 -9.27 -8.58 22.38
CA LEU A 114 -8.85 -7.54 23.32
C LEU A 114 -10.08 -7.04 24.08
N HIS A 115 -10.12 -7.34 25.38
CA HIS A 115 -11.19 -6.94 26.29
C HIS A 115 -10.61 -6.35 27.58
N ARG A 116 -11.39 -5.51 28.29
CA ARG A 116 -10.94 -4.78 29.49
C ARG A 116 -10.41 -5.63 30.65
N GLY A 117 -10.69 -6.93 30.64
CA GLY A 117 -10.24 -7.88 31.66
C GLY A 117 -8.86 -8.48 31.41
N ARG A 118 -8.26 -8.26 30.24
CA ARG A 118 -6.90 -8.71 29.91
C ARG A 118 -5.87 -7.85 30.66
N THR A 119 -4.99 -8.48 31.42
CA THR A 119 -3.92 -7.81 32.20
C THR A 119 -2.58 -7.78 31.48
N ASP A 120 -2.44 -8.52 30.38
CA ASP A 120 -1.24 -8.67 29.57
C ASP A 120 -1.14 -7.66 28.42
N LEU A 121 -2.13 -6.77 28.25
CA LEU A 121 -2.15 -5.79 27.16
C LEU A 121 -1.19 -4.63 27.41
N GLU A 122 -0.40 -4.31 26.38
CA GLU A 122 0.41 -3.10 26.34
C GLU A 122 -0.49 -1.85 26.38
N GLU A 123 0.02 -0.77 26.98
CA GLU A 123 -0.76 0.44 27.26
C GLU A 123 -1.48 1.00 26.03
N PHE A 124 -0.80 1.02 24.88
CA PHE A 124 -1.35 1.57 23.63
C PHE A 124 -2.48 0.72 23.03
N LYS A 125 -2.60 -0.56 23.42
CA LYS A 125 -3.69 -1.46 22.99
C LYS A 125 -4.91 -1.37 23.90
N LYS A 126 -4.77 -0.93 25.15
CA LYS A 126 -5.87 -0.89 26.14
C LYS A 126 -7.07 -0.07 25.68
N LYS A 127 -6.85 1.02 24.93
CA LYS A 127 -7.94 1.85 24.36
C LYS A 127 -8.79 1.13 23.31
N PHE A 128 -8.33 -0.01 22.81
CA PHE A 128 -9.05 -0.86 21.85
C PHE A 128 -9.56 -2.17 22.46
N ALA A 129 -9.51 -2.29 23.79
CA ALA A 129 -9.99 -3.45 24.54
C ALA A 129 -11.53 -3.43 24.71
N ASN A 130 -12.25 -3.28 23.60
CA ASN A 130 -13.69 -3.04 23.55
C ASN A 130 -14.53 -4.29 23.30
N ALA A 131 -13.91 -5.41 22.91
CA ALA A 131 -14.63 -6.64 22.63
C ALA A 131 -15.14 -7.29 23.94
N PRO A 132 -16.27 -8.00 23.90
CA PRO A 132 -16.69 -8.88 24.99
C PRO A 132 -15.65 -9.99 25.24
N ALA A 133 -15.49 -10.41 26.48
CA ALA A 133 -14.50 -11.44 26.85
C ALA A 133 -14.78 -12.81 26.22
N ASP A 134 -16.05 -13.17 26.01
CA ASP A 134 -16.48 -14.43 25.37
C ASP A 134 -16.64 -14.30 23.84
N CYS A 135 -16.19 -13.19 23.26
CA CYS A 135 -16.31 -12.94 21.83
C CYS A 135 -15.31 -13.81 21.06
N ASN A 136 -15.74 -14.30 19.90
CA ASN A 136 -14.86 -14.95 18.93
C ASN A 136 -14.99 -14.24 17.59
N LEU A 137 -14.13 -14.58 16.64
CA LEU A 137 -14.09 -13.88 15.34
C LEU A 137 -15.44 -13.92 14.61
N GLY A 138 -16.12 -15.06 14.62
CA GLY A 138 -17.46 -15.20 14.01
C GLY A 138 -18.52 -14.32 14.68
N LYS A 139 -18.56 -14.27 16.02
CA LYS A 139 -19.45 -13.38 16.78
C LYS A 139 -19.16 -11.90 16.49
N ALA A 140 -17.88 -11.53 16.39
CA ALA A 140 -17.47 -10.15 16.11
C ALA A 140 -17.88 -9.70 14.70
N LEU A 141 -17.73 -10.60 13.72
CA LEU A 141 -18.05 -10.32 12.31
C LEU A 141 -19.56 -10.16 12.06
N LYS A 142 -20.42 -10.79 12.86
CA LYS A 142 -21.88 -10.62 12.74
C LYS A 142 -22.27 -9.16 12.87
N ASP A 143 -22.85 -8.56 11.82
CA ASP A 143 -23.21 -7.12 11.70
C ASP A 143 -22.01 -6.15 11.64
N ALA A 144 -20.79 -6.63 11.39
CA ALA A 144 -19.63 -5.77 11.22
C ALA A 144 -19.61 -5.11 9.84
N ASP A 145 -19.18 -3.86 9.75
CA ASP A 145 -19.10 -3.13 8.49
C ASP A 145 -17.76 -3.37 7.79
N VAL A 146 -16.69 -3.46 8.57
CA VAL A 146 -15.32 -3.55 8.07
C VAL A 146 -14.59 -4.68 8.77
N PHE A 147 -13.98 -5.57 7.99
CA PHE A 147 -13.00 -6.53 8.45
C PHE A 147 -11.62 -6.15 7.92
N VAL A 148 -10.60 -6.21 8.78
CA VAL A 148 -9.20 -6.02 8.40
C VAL A 148 -8.36 -7.14 9.00
N GLY A 149 -7.84 -7.99 8.14
CA GLY A 149 -6.94 -9.09 8.49
C GLY A 149 -5.49 -8.70 8.25
N LEU A 150 -4.69 -8.82 9.32
CA LEU A 150 -3.25 -8.56 9.37
C LEU A 150 -2.58 -9.62 10.26
N SER A 151 -2.96 -10.89 10.06
CA SER A 151 -2.49 -12.00 10.88
C SER A 151 -2.15 -13.25 10.05
N VAL A 152 -2.89 -14.34 10.22
CA VAL A 152 -2.65 -15.63 9.56
C VAL A 152 -3.79 -15.94 8.59
N GLY A 153 -3.48 -16.63 7.49
CA GLY A 153 -4.46 -16.98 6.46
C GLY A 153 -5.50 -18.01 6.90
N ASN A 154 -6.59 -18.10 6.14
CA ASN A 154 -7.64 -19.13 6.25
C ASN A 154 -8.37 -19.18 7.62
N VAL A 155 -8.55 -18.03 8.26
CA VAL A 155 -9.22 -17.90 9.58
C VAL A 155 -10.64 -17.34 9.50
N VAL A 156 -11.02 -16.78 8.34
CA VAL A 156 -12.37 -16.28 8.07
C VAL A 156 -13.06 -17.20 7.08
N THR A 157 -14.28 -17.61 7.38
CA THR A 157 -15.08 -18.48 6.49
C THR A 157 -16.14 -17.70 5.73
N ALA A 158 -16.62 -18.27 4.62
CA ALA A 158 -17.75 -17.75 3.86
C ALA A 158 -18.99 -17.48 4.73
N ASP A 159 -19.28 -18.35 5.69
CA ASP A 159 -20.43 -18.19 6.59
C ASP A 159 -20.25 -17.02 7.56
N MET A 160 -19.03 -16.76 8.03
CA MET A 160 -18.75 -15.54 8.81
C MET A 160 -19.00 -14.29 7.97
N VAL A 161 -18.49 -14.25 6.73
CA VAL A 161 -18.72 -13.12 5.81
C VAL A 161 -20.21 -12.90 5.55
N LYS A 162 -21.01 -13.97 5.41
CA LYS A 162 -22.47 -13.88 5.25
C LYS A 162 -23.20 -13.25 6.44
N THR A 163 -22.59 -13.18 7.62
CA THR A 163 -23.20 -12.55 8.80
C THR A 163 -22.86 -11.06 8.97
N MET A 164 -21.91 -10.52 8.21
CA MET A 164 -21.52 -9.10 8.29
C MET A 164 -22.67 -8.13 7.94
N ALA A 165 -22.52 -6.84 8.24
CA ALA A 165 -23.51 -5.83 7.84
C ALA A 165 -23.65 -5.72 6.31
N ARG A 166 -24.76 -5.16 5.83
CA ARG A 166 -24.95 -4.88 4.39
C ARG A 166 -23.81 -4.02 3.84
N ASN A 167 -23.41 -4.28 2.60
CA ASN A 167 -22.34 -3.58 1.89
C ASN A 167 -20.99 -3.62 2.66
N PRO A 168 -20.51 -4.79 3.12
CA PRO A 168 -19.32 -4.83 3.97
C PRO A 168 -18.05 -4.54 3.17
N ILE A 169 -17.00 -4.22 3.90
CA ILE A 169 -15.64 -4.04 3.39
C ILE A 169 -14.76 -5.11 4.04
N VAL A 170 -14.05 -5.89 3.24
CA VAL A 170 -13.23 -7.02 3.70
C VAL A 170 -11.81 -6.84 3.17
N PHE A 171 -10.88 -6.46 4.03
CA PHE A 171 -9.45 -6.39 3.69
C PHE A 171 -8.76 -7.61 4.29
N ALA A 172 -8.44 -8.60 3.46
CA ALA A 172 -7.76 -9.83 3.87
C ALA A 172 -6.31 -9.79 3.37
N MET A 173 -5.41 -9.27 4.20
CA MET A 173 -4.07 -8.82 3.78
C MET A 173 -2.94 -9.72 4.28
N ALA A 174 -3.24 -10.85 4.93
CA ALA A 174 -2.23 -11.87 5.18
C ALA A 174 -1.61 -12.38 3.86
N ASN A 175 -0.30 -12.66 3.90
CA ASN A 175 0.47 -13.21 2.80
C ASN A 175 1.15 -14.52 3.24
N PRO A 176 1.35 -15.50 2.33
CA PRO A 176 0.87 -15.53 0.93
C PRO A 176 -0.63 -15.84 0.80
N ASP A 177 -1.21 -16.45 1.83
CA ASP A 177 -2.61 -16.83 1.88
C ASP A 177 -3.41 -15.84 2.75
N PRO A 178 -4.46 -15.21 2.20
CA PRO A 178 -5.26 -14.24 2.93
C PRO A 178 -6.14 -14.91 3.99
N GLU A 179 -6.69 -14.11 4.91
CA GLU A 179 -7.61 -14.59 5.96
C GLU A 179 -8.84 -15.32 5.40
N ILE A 180 -9.29 -14.93 4.20
CA ILE A 180 -10.26 -15.61 3.35
C ILE A 180 -9.86 -15.37 1.89
N SER A 181 -10.02 -16.37 1.02
CA SER A 181 -9.74 -16.21 -0.40
C SER A 181 -10.71 -15.23 -1.08
N TRP A 182 -10.27 -14.62 -2.18
CA TRP A 182 -11.11 -13.69 -2.96
C TRP A 182 -12.39 -14.38 -3.45
N ASP A 183 -12.25 -15.56 -4.03
CA ASP A 183 -13.36 -16.30 -4.62
C ASP A 183 -14.37 -16.75 -3.57
N GLU A 184 -13.93 -17.21 -2.40
CA GLU A 184 -14.84 -17.57 -1.30
C GLU A 184 -15.58 -16.36 -0.76
N ALA A 185 -14.90 -15.23 -0.54
CA ALA A 185 -15.53 -14.02 -0.04
C ALA A 185 -16.56 -13.48 -1.06
N LYS A 186 -16.15 -13.28 -2.32
CA LYS A 186 -17.05 -12.78 -3.39
C LYS A 186 -18.17 -13.74 -3.72
N GLY A 187 -17.92 -15.06 -3.61
CA GLY A 187 -18.93 -16.10 -3.73
C GLY A 187 -19.93 -16.10 -2.57
N ALA A 188 -19.47 -15.82 -1.34
CA ALA A 188 -20.31 -15.74 -0.16
C ALA A 188 -21.25 -14.52 -0.19
N ARG A 189 -20.79 -13.40 -0.73
CA ARG A 189 -21.53 -12.14 -0.69
C ARG A 189 -21.16 -11.18 -1.83
N LYS A 190 -22.15 -10.81 -2.64
CA LYS A 190 -21.96 -10.03 -3.87
C LYS A 190 -21.73 -8.54 -3.64
N ASP A 191 -22.34 -7.96 -2.61
CA ASP A 191 -22.29 -6.53 -2.27
C ASP A 191 -21.03 -6.11 -1.49
N LEU A 192 -20.11 -7.04 -1.23
CA LEU A 192 -18.86 -6.72 -0.55
C LEU A 192 -17.84 -6.07 -1.49
N ILE A 193 -17.05 -5.14 -0.94
CA ILE A 193 -15.79 -4.69 -1.51
C ILE A 193 -14.67 -5.42 -0.78
N MET A 194 -13.76 -6.02 -1.55
CA MET A 194 -12.63 -6.76 -1.01
C MET A 194 -11.31 -6.13 -1.44
N ALA A 195 -10.30 -6.22 -0.58
CA ALA A 195 -8.91 -5.98 -0.94
C ALA A 195 -8.01 -7.05 -0.32
N THR A 196 -6.87 -7.32 -0.96
CA THR A 196 -5.88 -8.30 -0.48
C THR A 196 -4.45 -7.79 -0.68
N GLY A 197 -3.47 -8.46 -0.08
CA GLY A 197 -2.04 -8.17 -0.34
C GLY A 197 -1.53 -8.67 -1.70
N ARG A 198 -2.28 -9.59 -2.33
CA ARG A 198 -1.84 -10.29 -3.54
C ARG A 198 -2.05 -9.47 -4.81
N SER A 199 -1.15 -9.65 -5.77
CA SER A 199 -1.12 -8.90 -7.03
C SER A 199 -2.05 -9.43 -8.12
N ASP A 200 -2.59 -10.64 -7.94
CA ASP A 200 -3.50 -11.30 -8.88
C ASP A 200 -4.96 -10.83 -8.76
N TYR A 201 -5.29 -10.02 -7.74
CA TYR A 201 -6.63 -9.51 -7.51
C TYR A 201 -6.80 -8.00 -7.76
N PRO A 202 -8.03 -7.53 -8.04
CA PRO A 202 -8.29 -6.14 -8.43
C PRO A 202 -7.82 -5.08 -7.42
N ASN A 203 -8.11 -5.25 -6.13
CA ASN A 203 -7.78 -4.26 -5.10
C ASN A 203 -6.58 -4.74 -4.29
N GLN A 204 -5.38 -4.49 -4.80
CA GLN A 204 -4.15 -4.86 -4.11
C GLN A 204 -3.73 -3.76 -3.12
N VAL A 205 -3.70 -4.08 -1.83
CA VAL A 205 -3.08 -3.26 -0.79
C VAL A 205 -1.63 -3.70 -0.65
N ASN A 206 -0.73 -2.98 -1.32
CA ASN A 206 0.71 -3.28 -1.31
C ASN A 206 1.52 -1.99 -1.10
N ASN A 207 2.52 -2.08 -0.23
CA ASN A 207 3.33 -0.97 0.25
C ASN A 207 4.14 -0.28 -0.85
N VAL A 208 4.35 -0.93 -2.00
CA VAL A 208 4.98 -0.33 -3.20
C VAL A 208 4.26 0.93 -3.68
N LEU A 209 2.97 1.09 -3.36
CA LEU A 209 2.18 2.29 -3.66
C LEU A 209 2.53 3.48 -2.74
N GLY A 210 3.27 3.25 -1.66
CA GLY A 210 3.52 4.22 -0.59
C GLY A 210 4.98 4.63 -0.54
N PHE A 211 5.86 3.73 -0.07
CA PHE A 211 7.21 4.09 0.36
C PHE A 211 8.03 4.85 -0.70
N PRO A 212 8.02 4.52 -2.01
CA PRO A 212 8.89 5.22 -2.97
C PRO A 212 8.55 6.70 -3.06
N TYR A 213 7.26 7.02 -2.98
CA TYR A 213 6.74 8.35 -3.19
C TYR A 213 6.72 9.17 -1.90
N ILE A 214 6.48 8.52 -0.76
CA ILE A 214 6.59 9.16 0.56
C ILE A 214 8.05 9.60 0.80
N PHE A 215 9.02 8.70 0.58
CA PHE A 215 10.42 9.07 0.67
C PHE A 215 10.80 10.13 -0.34
N ARG A 216 10.33 10.05 -1.60
CA ARG A 216 10.62 11.10 -2.59
C ARG A 216 10.20 12.48 -2.08
N GLY A 217 8.95 12.62 -1.61
CA GLY A 217 8.44 13.89 -1.07
C GLY A 217 9.22 14.37 0.16
N ALA A 218 9.52 13.47 1.09
CA ALA A 218 10.31 13.79 2.29
C ALA A 218 11.74 14.23 1.95
N LEU A 219 12.40 13.54 1.01
CA LEU A 219 13.77 13.81 0.58
C LEU A 219 13.89 15.13 -0.20
N ASP A 220 12.91 15.44 -1.06
CA ASP A 220 12.93 16.66 -1.88
C ASP A 220 12.88 17.94 -1.04
N VAL A 221 12.26 17.88 0.13
CA VAL A 221 12.21 19.01 1.08
C VAL A 221 13.17 18.85 2.27
N ARG A 222 14.03 17.82 2.23
CA ARG A 222 14.96 17.46 3.32
C ARG A 222 14.26 17.39 4.69
N ALA A 223 13.09 16.75 4.74
CA ALA A 223 12.32 16.61 5.96
C ALA A 223 13.15 15.91 7.05
N ARG A 224 13.04 16.34 8.31
CA ARG A 224 13.74 15.70 9.45
C ARG A 224 13.10 14.38 9.91
N GLY A 225 11.95 14.03 9.37
CA GLY A 225 11.11 12.93 9.84
C GLY A 225 9.95 12.68 8.90
N ILE A 226 9.18 11.63 9.19
CA ILE A 226 7.87 11.38 8.59
C ILE A 226 6.83 11.38 9.73
N ASN A 227 6.02 12.43 9.80
CA ASN A 227 4.97 12.58 10.82
C ASN A 227 3.60 12.12 10.32
N GLU A 228 2.60 12.23 11.19
CA GLU A 228 1.23 11.80 10.91
C GLU A 228 0.58 12.62 9.80
N GLU A 229 0.84 13.93 9.74
CA GLU A 229 0.35 14.84 8.70
C GLU A 229 0.81 14.39 7.30
N MET A 230 2.08 14.00 7.16
CA MET A 230 2.63 13.46 5.93
C MET A 230 1.97 12.13 5.53
N LYS A 231 1.72 11.24 6.49
CA LYS A 231 1.02 9.96 6.22
C LYS A 231 -0.41 10.20 5.76
N LEU A 232 -1.15 11.09 6.43
CA LEU A 232 -2.52 11.47 6.06
C LEU A 232 -2.58 12.14 4.67
N ALA A 233 -1.57 12.94 4.32
CA ALA A 233 -1.47 13.52 2.99
C ALA A 233 -1.26 12.44 1.91
N ALA A 234 -0.39 11.45 2.18
CA ALA A 234 -0.21 10.30 1.28
C ALA A 234 -1.50 9.49 1.12
N VAL A 235 -2.23 9.22 2.21
CA VAL A 235 -3.53 8.54 2.19
C VAL A 235 -4.52 9.25 1.27
N LYS A 236 -4.70 10.57 1.46
CA LYS A 236 -5.65 11.36 0.68
C LYS A 236 -5.25 11.41 -0.80
N ALA A 237 -3.96 11.63 -1.08
CA ALA A 237 -3.44 11.68 -2.45
C ALA A 237 -3.67 10.36 -3.21
N LEU A 238 -3.45 9.21 -2.56
CA LEU A 238 -3.73 7.89 -3.14
C LEU A 238 -5.22 7.65 -3.37
N ALA A 239 -6.05 8.02 -2.39
CA ALA A 239 -7.49 7.87 -2.50
C ALA A 239 -8.07 8.71 -3.65
N GLU A 240 -7.68 9.97 -3.75
CA GLU A 240 -8.08 10.90 -4.82
C GLU A 240 -7.56 10.46 -6.20
N LEU A 241 -6.35 9.90 -6.27
CA LEU A 241 -5.78 9.41 -7.53
C LEU A 241 -6.59 8.25 -8.12
N ALA A 242 -7.10 7.33 -7.29
CA ALA A 242 -7.95 6.23 -7.75
C ALA A 242 -9.30 6.72 -8.30
N GLN A 243 -9.78 7.88 -7.85
CA GLN A 243 -11.00 8.51 -8.36
C GLN A 243 -10.78 9.22 -9.70
N SER A 244 -9.53 9.52 -10.05
CA SER A 244 -9.16 10.24 -11.27
C SER A 244 -9.09 9.31 -12.50
N PRO A 245 -9.43 9.79 -13.71
CA PRO A 245 -9.41 8.98 -14.94
C PRO A 245 -8.10 8.21 -15.13
N VAL A 246 -8.18 6.89 -15.30
CA VAL A 246 -7.00 6.02 -15.40
C VAL A 246 -6.39 6.11 -16.80
N PRO A 247 -5.09 6.43 -16.94
CA PRO A 247 -4.42 6.48 -18.23
C PRO A 247 -4.43 5.14 -18.98
N ASP A 248 -4.51 5.18 -20.30
CA ASP A 248 -4.51 3.99 -21.16
C ASP A 248 -3.30 3.09 -20.97
N ILE A 249 -2.16 3.70 -20.63
CA ILE A 249 -0.92 2.96 -20.38
C ILE A 249 -1.04 2.00 -19.19
N VAL A 250 -1.86 2.33 -18.20
CA VAL A 250 -2.18 1.46 -17.07
C VAL A 250 -3.11 0.34 -17.52
N ASN A 251 -4.16 0.67 -18.28
CA ASN A 251 -5.08 -0.32 -18.85
C ASN A 251 -4.31 -1.40 -19.65
N LEU A 252 -3.34 -0.97 -20.46
CA LEU A 252 -2.46 -1.85 -21.26
C LEU A 252 -1.57 -2.74 -20.37
N ALA A 253 -0.92 -2.17 -19.35
CA ALA A 253 -0.03 -2.92 -18.46
C ALA A 253 -0.77 -4.09 -17.77
N TYR A 254 -2.01 -3.86 -17.37
CA TYR A 254 -2.84 -4.86 -16.68
C TYR A 254 -3.73 -5.70 -17.61
N ASN A 255 -3.66 -5.52 -18.94
CA ASN A 255 -4.49 -6.22 -19.93
C ASN A 255 -5.99 -6.12 -19.64
N THR A 256 -6.43 -4.91 -19.30
CA THR A 256 -7.82 -4.59 -18.99
C THR A 256 -8.33 -3.57 -19.99
N LYS A 257 -9.60 -3.66 -20.41
CA LYS A 257 -10.16 -2.71 -21.39
C LYS A 257 -10.29 -1.30 -20.79
N THR A 258 -10.80 -1.21 -19.57
CA THR A 258 -11.02 0.07 -18.89
C THR A 258 -11.03 -0.17 -17.39
N ILE A 259 -10.10 0.46 -16.68
CA ILE A 259 -10.11 0.56 -15.22
C ILE A 259 -10.81 1.87 -14.85
N THR A 260 -11.84 1.78 -14.03
CA THR A 260 -12.59 2.93 -13.53
C THR A 260 -12.84 2.79 -12.05
N PHE A 261 -12.87 3.92 -11.34
CA PHE A 261 -13.21 3.96 -9.92
C PHE A 261 -14.49 3.18 -9.59
N GLY A 262 -14.40 2.25 -8.65
CA GLY A 262 -15.52 1.38 -8.29
C GLY A 262 -15.12 0.22 -7.37
N PRO A 263 -16.03 -0.74 -7.12
CA PRO A 263 -15.80 -1.86 -6.20
C PRO A 263 -14.55 -2.70 -6.47
N GLU A 264 -14.09 -2.74 -7.72
CA GLU A 264 -12.89 -3.47 -8.16
C GLU A 264 -11.68 -2.55 -8.43
N TYR A 265 -11.80 -1.26 -8.14
CA TYR A 265 -10.71 -0.29 -8.25
C TYR A 265 -10.89 0.83 -7.22
N ILE A 266 -10.47 0.54 -5.98
CA ILE A 266 -10.50 1.49 -4.84
C ILE A 266 -9.13 2.07 -4.50
N ILE A 267 -8.07 1.60 -5.14
CA ILE A 267 -6.68 2.01 -4.89
C ILE A 267 -5.91 1.98 -6.22
N PRO A 268 -4.99 2.93 -6.49
CA PRO A 268 -4.25 2.95 -7.75
C PRO A 268 -3.41 1.71 -7.97
N LYS A 269 -3.06 1.43 -9.23
CA LYS A 269 -2.15 0.34 -9.57
C LYS A 269 -0.67 0.74 -9.40
N PRO A 270 0.23 -0.18 -8.97
CA PRO A 270 1.65 0.12 -8.80
C PRO A 270 2.36 0.74 -10.00
N LEU A 271 1.95 0.39 -11.22
CA LEU A 271 2.54 0.92 -12.46
C LEU A 271 1.85 2.20 -12.97
N ASP A 272 1.03 2.85 -12.14
CA ASP A 272 0.40 4.11 -12.50
C ASP A 272 1.44 5.25 -12.47
N PRO A 273 1.79 5.84 -13.63
CA PRO A 273 2.83 6.86 -13.71
C PRO A 273 2.48 8.14 -12.94
N ARG A 274 1.19 8.35 -12.62
CA ARG A 274 0.73 9.53 -11.89
C ARG A 274 1.13 9.50 -10.41
N LEU A 275 1.49 8.34 -9.86
CA LEU A 275 1.79 8.17 -8.44
C LEU A 275 2.89 9.13 -7.96
N LEU A 276 3.99 9.23 -8.71
CA LEU A 276 5.12 10.09 -8.33
C LEU A 276 4.71 11.55 -8.21
N ALA A 277 4.07 12.09 -9.24
CA ALA A 277 3.68 13.49 -9.30
C ALA A 277 2.39 13.81 -8.50
N THR A 278 1.80 12.81 -7.83
CA THR A 278 0.62 13.01 -6.98
C THR A 278 0.97 12.85 -5.50
N VAL A 279 1.62 11.75 -5.13
CA VAL A 279 1.90 11.42 -3.72
C VAL A 279 3.10 12.21 -3.19
N ALA A 280 4.20 12.33 -3.94
CA ALA A 280 5.39 13.04 -3.46
C ALA A 280 5.11 14.54 -3.18
N PRO A 281 4.40 15.29 -4.05
CA PRO A 281 4.02 16.67 -3.74
C PRO A 281 3.10 16.80 -2.52
N ALA A 282 2.15 15.88 -2.33
CA ALA A 282 1.27 15.91 -1.16
C ALA A 282 2.06 15.73 0.14
N VAL A 283 3.00 14.79 0.15
CA VAL A 283 3.88 14.53 1.30
C VAL A 283 4.84 15.70 1.55
N ALA A 284 5.47 16.23 0.50
CA ALA A 284 6.36 17.38 0.59
C ALA A 284 5.63 18.61 1.14
N LYS A 285 4.41 18.87 0.68
CA LYS A 285 3.56 19.96 1.18
C LYS A 285 3.24 19.77 2.65
N ALA A 286 2.83 18.57 3.06
CA ALA A 286 2.54 18.28 4.47
C ALA A 286 3.78 18.44 5.37
N ALA A 287 4.97 18.06 4.90
CA ALA A 287 6.22 18.27 5.62
C ALA A 287 6.56 19.76 5.80
N ILE A 288 6.26 20.60 4.80
CA ILE A 288 6.41 22.06 4.89
C ILE A 288 5.39 22.63 5.88
N ASP A 289 4.12 22.27 5.71
CA ASP A 289 3.01 22.78 6.53
C ASP A 289 3.19 22.41 8.01
N SER A 290 3.78 21.24 8.32
CA SER A 290 4.07 20.78 9.68
C SER A 290 5.42 21.26 10.24
N GLY A 291 6.20 22.03 9.48
CA GLY A 291 7.51 22.54 9.91
C GLY A 291 8.66 21.52 9.95
N LEU A 292 8.51 20.35 9.33
CA LEU A 292 9.57 19.34 9.24
C LEU A 292 10.54 19.59 8.07
N ALA A 293 10.11 20.29 7.03
CA ALA A 293 10.91 20.59 5.85
C ALA A 293 12.06 21.56 6.16
N GLN A 294 13.24 21.25 5.64
CA GLN A 294 14.43 22.12 5.72
C GLN A 294 14.68 22.87 4.41
N GLN A 295 14.11 22.40 3.30
CA GLN A 295 14.23 23.00 1.99
C GLN A 295 12.85 23.12 1.33
N PRO A 296 12.05 24.15 1.66
CA PRO A 296 10.69 24.28 1.16
C PRO A 296 10.64 24.54 -0.35
N ILE A 297 9.72 23.86 -1.04
CA ILE A 297 9.43 24.07 -2.46
C ILE A 297 8.67 25.39 -2.63
N GLN A 298 9.15 26.25 -3.55
CA GLN A 298 8.53 27.55 -3.86
C GLN A 298 7.67 27.49 -5.12
N ASP A 299 8.11 26.74 -6.13
CA ASP A 299 7.39 26.56 -7.40
C ASP A 299 6.91 25.11 -7.55
N TRP A 300 5.63 24.90 -7.27
CA TRP A 300 4.99 23.59 -7.29
C TRP A 300 4.78 23.05 -8.70
N GLU A 301 4.60 23.91 -9.70
CA GLU A 301 4.38 23.48 -11.08
C GLU A 301 5.70 23.07 -11.73
N ALA A 302 6.79 23.80 -11.46
CA ALA A 302 8.13 23.38 -11.83
C ALA A 302 8.52 22.05 -11.17
N TYR A 303 8.21 21.89 -9.86
CA TYR A 303 8.49 20.65 -9.13
C TYR A 303 7.75 19.44 -9.73
N LYS A 304 6.44 19.55 -10.00
CA LYS A 304 5.68 18.48 -10.66
C LYS A 304 6.25 18.15 -12.04
N THR A 305 6.63 19.17 -12.81
CA THR A 305 7.24 19.00 -14.13
C THR A 305 8.57 18.23 -14.02
N GLU A 306 9.39 18.52 -13.03
CA GLU A 306 10.63 17.80 -12.75
C GLU A 306 10.38 16.34 -12.39
N LEU A 307 9.41 16.07 -11.50
CA LEU A 307 9.02 14.70 -11.14
C LEU A 307 8.56 13.91 -12.36
N ASN A 308 7.71 14.49 -13.21
CA ASN A 308 7.26 13.85 -14.45
C ASN A 308 8.43 13.58 -15.42
N LYS A 309 9.41 14.49 -15.51
CA LYS A 309 10.63 14.27 -16.31
C LYS A 309 11.49 13.14 -15.76
N ARG A 310 11.56 12.96 -14.44
CA ARG A 310 12.32 11.87 -13.79
C ARG A 310 11.77 10.48 -14.09
N LEU A 311 10.47 10.36 -14.35
CA LEU A 311 9.89 9.11 -14.86
C LEU A 311 10.42 8.77 -16.26
N GLY A 312 10.80 9.80 -17.03
CA GLY A 312 11.36 9.69 -18.37
C GLY A 312 10.36 9.13 -19.36
N LEU A 313 10.51 9.52 -20.63
CA LEU A 313 9.70 9.02 -21.75
C LEU A 313 9.85 7.50 -22.01
N ASP A 314 10.68 6.76 -21.24
CA ASP A 314 11.11 5.42 -21.65
C ASP A 314 10.87 4.25 -20.69
N ASN A 315 10.96 4.26 -19.36
CA ASN A 315 11.30 2.96 -18.72
C ASN A 315 10.75 2.66 -17.31
N GLN A 316 9.44 2.55 -17.15
CA GLN A 316 8.88 1.57 -16.19
C GLN A 316 7.80 0.73 -16.86
N VAL A 317 6.94 1.36 -17.64
CA VAL A 317 5.96 0.64 -18.44
C VAL A 317 6.64 -0.16 -19.55
N MET A 318 7.61 0.39 -20.28
CA MET A 318 8.35 -0.40 -21.29
C MET A 318 9.13 -1.56 -20.65
N ARG A 319 9.66 -1.38 -19.44
CA ARG A 319 10.25 -2.49 -18.66
C ARG A 319 9.21 -3.54 -18.25
N ALA A 320 8.01 -3.13 -17.85
CA ALA A 320 6.93 -4.04 -17.48
C ALA A 320 6.33 -4.77 -18.70
N LEU A 321 6.09 -4.04 -19.80
CA LEU A 321 5.69 -4.58 -21.10
C LEU A 321 6.75 -5.53 -21.65
N GLY A 322 8.02 -5.14 -21.60
CA GLY A 322 9.16 -5.98 -21.97
C GLY A 322 9.25 -7.23 -21.09
N SER A 323 9.06 -7.11 -19.78
CA SER A 323 9.04 -8.25 -18.85
C SER A 323 7.86 -9.21 -19.10
N LYS A 324 6.72 -8.69 -19.55
CA LYS A 324 5.53 -9.49 -19.88
C LYS A 324 5.66 -10.18 -21.23
N ALA A 325 6.11 -9.46 -22.25
CA ALA A 325 6.39 -10.00 -23.57
C ALA A 325 7.51 -11.07 -23.51
N ARG A 326 8.48 -10.92 -22.61
CA ARG A 326 9.47 -11.97 -22.27
C ARG A 326 8.87 -13.28 -21.77
N ARG A 327 7.69 -13.25 -21.10
CA ARG A 327 7.03 -14.45 -20.57
C ARG A 327 6.21 -15.21 -21.61
N ASP A 328 5.79 -14.56 -22.69
CA ASP A 328 5.07 -15.15 -23.83
C ASP A 328 5.54 -14.48 -25.15
N PRO A 329 6.76 -14.78 -25.62
CA PRO A 329 7.33 -14.12 -26.79
C PRO A 329 6.51 -14.47 -28.03
N ARG A 330 5.98 -13.45 -28.71
CA ARG A 330 5.21 -13.60 -29.96
C ARG A 330 6.13 -13.47 -31.16
N ARG A 331 5.79 -14.15 -32.26
CA ARG A 331 6.51 -14.00 -33.54
C ARG A 331 5.99 -12.77 -34.27
N ILE A 332 6.88 -11.86 -34.65
CA ILE A 332 6.58 -10.64 -35.39
C ILE A 332 7.20 -10.78 -36.78
N VAL A 333 6.38 -10.60 -37.81
CA VAL A 333 6.82 -10.63 -39.22
C VAL A 333 6.91 -9.20 -39.73
N PHE A 334 8.10 -8.82 -40.19
CA PHE A 334 8.34 -7.56 -40.88
C PHE A 334 8.26 -7.81 -42.39
N ALA A 335 7.30 -7.16 -43.06
CA ALA A 335 6.95 -7.44 -44.46
C ALA A 335 7.79 -6.67 -45.50
N GLU A 336 8.65 -5.74 -45.08
CA GLU A 336 9.46 -4.89 -45.96
C GLU A 336 10.96 -5.10 -45.66
N ALA A 337 11.48 -6.27 -46.04
CA ALA A 337 12.88 -6.63 -45.80
C ALA A 337 13.90 -5.83 -46.65
N ASP A 338 13.42 -5.05 -47.61
CA ASP A 338 14.19 -4.14 -48.45
C ASP A 338 14.37 -2.75 -47.82
N ASN A 339 13.56 -2.40 -46.82
CA ASN A 339 13.65 -1.14 -46.10
C ASN A 339 14.68 -1.23 -44.96
N VAL A 340 15.80 -0.51 -45.09
CA VAL A 340 16.88 -0.47 -44.09
C VAL A 340 16.40 -0.07 -42.69
N LYS A 341 15.35 0.76 -42.58
CA LYS A 341 14.77 1.10 -41.28
C LYS A 341 14.04 -0.09 -40.66
N ILE A 342 13.32 -0.85 -41.47
CA ILE A 342 12.60 -2.06 -41.05
C ILE A 342 13.58 -3.18 -40.66
N LEU A 343 14.66 -3.37 -41.42
CA LEU A 343 15.74 -4.29 -41.05
C LEU A 343 16.41 -3.90 -39.73
N LYS A 344 16.67 -2.60 -39.51
CA LYS A 344 17.20 -2.12 -38.22
C LYS A 344 16.23 -2.35 -37.08
N SER A 345 14.94 -2.11 -37.29
CA SER A 345 13.91 -2.40 -36.28
C SER A 345 13.81 -3.90 -35.97
N ALA A 346 13.83 -4.76 -37.00
CA ALA A 346 13.85 -6.21 -36.83
C ALA A 346 15.12 -6.67 -36.10
N GLN A 347 16.27 -6.09 -36.43
CA GLN A 347 17.54 -6.36 -35.77
C GLN A 347 17.51 -5.88 -34.31
N ILE A 348 16.97 -4.71 -33.99
CA ILE A 348 16.84 -4.23 -32.59
C ILE A 348 15.96 -5.19 -31.79
N VAL A 349 14.81 -5.60 -32.33
CA VAL A 349 13.91 -6.58 -31.68
C VAL A 349 14.56 -7.95 -31.49
N TYR A 350 15.45 -8.36 -32.41
CA TYR A 350 16.17 -9.63 -32.36
C TYR A 350 17.45 -9.58 -31.49
N ALA A 351 18.16 -8.44 -31.49
CA ALA A 351 19.50 -8.26 -30.92
C ALA A 351 19.50 -7.55 -29.56
N GLU A 352 18.41 -6.91 -29.15
CA GLU A 352 18.20 -6.65 -27.72
C GLU A 352 18.37 -8.00 -27.01
N GLU A 353 19.32 -8.07 -26.06
CA GLU A 353 19.61 -9.26 -25.23
C GLU A 353 18.36 -9.80 -24.48
N ASP A 354 17.23 -9.12 -24.61
CA ASP A 354 16.00 -9.25 -23.87
C ASP A 354 14.89 -10.11 -24.55
N ARG A 355 15.10 -10.67 -25.76
CA ARG A 355 14.19 -11.63 -26.46
C ARG A 355 12.69 -11.35 -26.26
N VAL A 356 12.26 -10.13 -26.59
CA VAL A 356 10.88 -9.66 -26.39
C VAL A 356 9.91 -10.27 -27.43
N ALA A 357 10.41 -10.72 -28.58
CA ALA A 357 9.68 -11.39 -29.65
C ALA A 357 10.63 -12.16 -30.60
N ASP A 358 10.12 -13.18 -31.31
CA ASP A 358 10.85 -13.80 -32.44
C ASP A 358 10.63 -12.92 -33.69
N ALA A 359 11.68 -12.27 -34.18
CA ALA A 359 11.60 -11.45 -35.39
C ALA A 359 11.96 -12.26 -36.65
N LEU A 360 11.11 -12.20 -37.67
CA LEU A 360 11.39 -12.75 -39.00
C LEU A 360 11.15 -11.65 -40.04
N ALA A 361 12.18 -11.30 -40.82
CA ALA A 361 12.02 -10.46 -42.00
C ALA A 361 11.81 -11.38 -43.20
N VAL A 362 10.72 -11.19 -43.93
CA VAL A 362 10.36 -12.04 -45.08
C VAL A 362 10.29 -11.16 -46.33
N HIS A 363 10.73 -11.73 -47.45
CA HIS A 363 10.84 -11.05 -48.74
C HIS A 363 9.56 -11.17 -49.57
#